data_AF-A0A8T7H8W0-F1
#
_entry.id   AF-A0A8T7H8W0-F1
#
_cell.length_a   1.000
_cell.length_b   1.000
_cell.length_c   1.000
_cell.angle_alpha   90.00
_cell.angle_beta   90.00
_cell.angle_gamma   90.00
#
_symmetry.space_group_name_H-M   'P 1'
#
loop_
_entity.id
_entity.type
_entity.pdbx_description
1 polymer ?
#
loop_
_entity_poly.entity_id
_entity_poly.type
_entity_poly.pdbx_seq_one_letter_code
_entity_poly.pdbx_strand_id
1 'polypeptide(L)'
;MTEPGTLTHGAGGALYISVDAEAYRIEAEDAKNLLFYGRVIPITQERSRATPGGILVSEIAIEGHAAMNASGRAVMLHTRVGSYIIPLISFQRVARGEAISAPLFPLLPEVGL
;
A
#
# COMPACT_ATOMS: atom_id res chain seq x y z
N MET A 1 17.69 -13.42 -0.70
CA MET A 1 16.47 -13.17 0.11
C MET A 1 15.50 -12.43 -0.79
N THR A 2 14.30 -12.97 -1.00
CA THR A 2 13.20 -12.22 -1.63
C THR A 2 12.77 -11.12 -0.67
N GLU A 3 12.58 -9.89 -1.13
CA GLU A 3 12.05 -8.82 -0.27
C GLU A 3 10.64 -9.22 0.23
N PRO A 4 10.29 -8.95 1.51
CA PRO A 4 8.98 -9.30 2.07
C PRO A 4 7.81 -8.60 1.36
N GLY A 5 8.11 -7.46 0.73
CA GLY A 5 7.23 -6.71 -0.14
C GLY A 5 7.93 -5.46 -0.66
N THR A 6 7.30 -4.80 -1.62
CA THR A 6 7.88 -3.61 -2.28
C THR A 6 6.79 -2.56 -2.50
N LEU A 7 7.14 -1.30 -2.27
CA LEU A 7 6.37 -0.13 -2.72
C LEU A 7 7.02 0.40 -4.01
N THR A 8 6.23 0.57 -5.07
CA THR A 8 6.72 0.98 -6.39
C THR A 8 5.93 2.18 -6.90
N HIS A 9 6.62 3.12 -7.55
CA HIS A 9 5.99 4.26 -8.19
C HIS A 9 5.29 3.84 -9.49
N GLY A 10 4.04 4.28 -9.66
CA GLY A 10 3.17 3.94 -10.76
C GLY A 10 2.87 5.09 -11.72
N ALA A 11 2.17 4.77 -12.81
CA ALA A 11 1.62 5.78 -13.70
C ALA A 11 0.64 6.70 -12.95
N GLY A 12 0.60 7.98 -13.32
CA GLY A 12 -0.28 8.97 -12.69
C GLY A 12 0.07 9.31 -11.22
N GLY A 13 1.22 8.85 -10.71
CA GLY A 13 1.63 9.06 -9.32
C GLY A 13 0.98 8.12 -8.31
N ALA A 14 0.24 7.10 -8.78
CA ALA A 14 -0.25 6.04 -7.92
C ALA A 14 0.93 5.22 -7.36
N LEU A 15 0.75 4.62 -6.19
CA LEU A 15 1.74 3.73 -5.59
C LEU A 15 1.23 2.30 -5.62
N TYR A 16 2.07 1.39 -6.08
CA TYR A 16 1.80 -0.05 -6.11
C TYR A 16 2.49 -0.74 -4.95
N ILE A 17 1.74 -1.60 -4.27
CA ILE A 17 2.22 -2.42 -3.15
C ILE A 17 2.20 -3.86 -3.61
N SER A 18 3.35 -4.51 -3.65
CA SER A 18 3.48 -5.95 -3.93
C SER A 18 3.89 -6.67 -2.66
N VAL A 19 3.05 -7.57 -2.16
CA VAL A 19 3.30 -8.38 -0.95
C VAL A 19 2.74 -9.78 -1.17
N ASP A 20 3.51 -10.80 -0.80
CA ASP A 20 3.19 -12.20 -1.13
C ASP A 20 2.82 -12.38 -2.63
N ALA A 21 1.62 -12.87 -2.93
CA ALA A 21 1.07 -12.99 -4.28
C ALA A 21 0.03 -11.91 -4.62
N GLU A 22 -0.11 -10.89 -3.76
CA GLU A 22 -1.12 -9.84 -3.88
C GLU A 22 -0.50 -8.52 -4.35
N ALA A 23 -1.29 -7.77 -5.13
CA ALA A 23 -0.94 -6.44 -5.59
C ALA A 23 -2.04 -5.45 -5.20
N TYR A 24 -1.65 -4.39 -4.51
CA TYR A 24 -2.54 -3.32 -4.07
C TYR A 24 -2.11 -1.97 -4.64
N ARG A 25 -2.98 -0.97 -4.50
CA ARG A 25 -2.78 0.39 -4.99
C ARG A 25 -3.19 1.43 -3.95
N ILE A 26 -2.39 2.49 -3.84
CA ILE A 26 -2.74 3.76 -3.21
C ILE A 26 -2.82 4.80 -4.31
N GLU A 27 -3.93 5.56 -4.36
CA GLU A 27 -4.08 6.64 -5.33
C GLU A 27 -3.15 7.82 -5.03
N ALA A 28 -2.78 8.57 -6.08
CA ALA A 28 -1.92 9.74 -5.94
C ALA A 28 -2.51 10.80 -4.99
N GLU A 29 -3.83 10.99 -5.01
CA GLU A 29 -4.52 11.93 -4.12
C GLU A 29 -4.50 11.44 -2.66
N ASP A 30 -4.69 10.14 -2.44
CA ASP A 30 -4.60 9.53 -1.13
C ASP A 30 -3.17 9.63 -0.58
N ALA A 31 -2.15 9.31 -1.38
CA ALA A 31 -0.76 9.49 -0.98
C ALA A 31 -0.45 10.94 -0.56
N LYS A 32 -1.02 11.95 -1.26
CA LYS A 32 -0.93 13.35 -0.84
C LYS A 32 -1.64 13.60 0.48
N ASN A 33 -2.85 13.06 0.66
CA ASN A 33 -3.62 13.22 1.89
C ASN A 33 -2.89 12.65 3.13
N LEU A 34 -2.21 11.52 2.97
CA LEU A 34 -1.35 10.95 4.01
C LEU A 34 -0.13 11.84 4.27
N LEU A 35 0.59 12.26 3.23
CA LEU A 35 1.85 12.98 3.36
C LEU A 35 1.70 14.42 3.88
N PHE A 36 0.64 15.13 3.48
CA PHE A 36 0.44 16.54 3.83
C PHE A 36 -0.47 16.74 5.03
N TYR A 37 -1.45 15.86 5.24
CA TYR A 37 -2.45 16.02 6.29
C TYR A 37 -2.41 14.91 7.34
N GLY A 38 -1.54 13.91 7.18
CA GLY A 38 -1.45 12.78 8.11
C GLY A 38 -2.72 11.93 8.17
N ARG A 39 -3.56 11.99 7.14
CA ARG A 39 -4.83 11.24 7.10
C ARG A 39 -4.55 9.74 6.96
N VAL A 40 -5.40 8.93 7.59
CA VAL A 40 -5.51 7.51 7.24
C VAL A 40 -6.15 7.42 5.87
N ILE A 41 -5.56 6.62 4.98
CA ILE A 41 -5.97 6.52 3.57
C ILE A 41 -6.24 5.07 3.16
N PRO A 42 -7.12 4.83 2.17
CA PRO A 42 -7.42 3.48 1.73
C PRO A 42 -6.25 2.85 0.97
N ILE A 43 -6.12 1.53 1.11
CA ILE A 43 -5.37 0.67 0.19
C ILE A 43 -6.39 -0.13 -0.59
N THR A 44 -6.29 -0.09 -1.92
CA THR A 44 -7.28 -0.70 -2.81
C THR A 44 -6.70 -1.85 -3.63
N GLN A 45 -7.57 -2.70 -4.16
CA GLN A 45 -7.22 -3.76 -5.09
C GLN A 45 -8.22 -3.79 -6.23
N GLU A 46 -7.74 -3.94 -7.46
CA GLU A 46 -8.60 -4.29 -8.59
C GLU A 46 -8.89 -5.79 -8.57
N ARG A 47 -10.15 -6.17 -8.47
CA ARG A 47 -10.60 -7.56 -8.45
C ARG A 47 -11.54 -7.83 -9.59
N SER A 48 -11.24 -8.89 -10.33
CA SER A 48 -12.09 -9.38 -11.39
C SER A 48 -12.99 -10.50 -10.86
N ARG A 49 -14.31 -10.36 -11.03
CA ARG A 49 -15.28 -11.41 -10.68
C ARG A 49 -16.11 -11.79 -11.91
N ALA A 50 -16.27 -13.08 -12.14
CA ALA A 50 -17.23 -13.58 -13.11
C ALA A 50 -18.66 -13.47 -12.53
N THR A 51 -19.53 -12.79 -13.27
CA THR A 51 -20.98 -12.82 -13.01
C THR A 51 -21.56 -14.21 -13.34
N PRO A 52 -22.76 -14.56 -12.84
CA PRO A 52 -23.43 -15.81 -13.21
C PRO A 52 -23.62 -16.01 -14.73
N GLY A 53 -23.63 -14.92 -15.52
CA GLY A 53 -23.70 -14.94 -16.98
C GLY A 53 -22.35 -15.03 -17.69
N GLY A 54 -21.24 -15.22 -16.98
CA GLY A 54 -19.90 -15.37 -17.55
C GLY A 54 -19.19 -14.05 -17.92
N ILE A 55 -19.80 -12.89 -17.64
CA ILE A 55 -19.16 -11.58 -17.86
C ILE A 55 -18.16 -11.34 -16.73
N LEU A 56 -16.91 -11.03 -17.09
CA LEU A 56 -15.89 -10.59 -16.15
C LEU A 56 -16.11 -9.11 -15.82
N VAL A 57 -16.38 -8.82 -14.56
CA VAL A 57 -16.52 -7.45 -14.04
C VAL A 57 -15.31 -7.14 -13.18
N SER A 58 -14.66 -6.00 -13.44
CA SER A 58 -13.58 -5.48 -12.60
C SER A 58 -14.16 -4.48 -11.60
N GLU A 59 -13.87 -4.68 -10.31
CA GLU A 59 -14.28 -3.81 -9.22
C GLU A 59 -13.05 -3.37 -8.42
N ILE A 60 -13.03 -2.11 -7.99
CA ILE A 60 -12.03 -1.61 -7.04
C ILE A 60 -12.58 -1.82 -5.64
N ALA A 61 -11.90 -2.64 -4.85
CA ALA A 61 -12.25 -2.91 -3.45
C ALA A 61 -11.25 -2.25 -2.51
N ILE A 62 -11.70 -1.80 -1.33
CA ILE A 62 -10.82 -1.36 -0.24
C ILE A 62 -10.40 -2.61 0.54
N GLU A 63 -9.10 -2.87 0.58
CA GLU A 63 -8.51 -4.10 1.11
C GLU A 63 -7.53 -3.84 2.25
N GLY A 64 -7.51 -2.59 2.72
CA GLY A 64 -6.56 -2.14 3.72
C GLY A 64 -6.56 -0.64 3.92
N HIS A 65 -5.62 -0.17 4.72
CA HIS A 65 -5.37 1.25 4.93
C HIS A 65 -3.89 1.52 5.20
N ALA A 66 -3.46 2.75 4.88
CA ALA A 66 -2.16 3.27 5.26
C ALA A 66 -2.30 4.42 6.25
N ALA A 67 -1.39 4.48 7.21
CA ALA A 67 -1.34 5.52 8.23
C ALA A 67 0.11 5.86 8.59
N MET A 68 0.37 7.08 9.05
CA MET A 68 1.66 7.36 9.69
C MET A 68 1.72 6.67 11.05
N ASN A 69 2.88 6.15 11.41
CA ASN A 69 3.09 5.65 12.76
C ASN A 69 3.10 6.82 13.78
N ALA A 70 3.00 6.49 15.08
CA ALA A 70 2.90 7.48 16.15
C ALA A 70 4.08 8.47 16.19
N SER A 71 5.28 8.08 15.76
CA SER A 71 6.44 8.98 15.71
C SER A 71 6.50 9.86 14.46
N GLY A 72 5.62 9.64 13.47
CA GLY A 72 5.62 10.37 12.20
C GLY A 72 6.85 10.07 11.33
N ARG A 73 7.57 8.97 11.60
CA ARG A 73 8.83 8.62 10.89
C ARG A 73 8.66 7.49 9.90
N ALA A 74 7.51 6.83 9.87
CA ALA A 74 7.22 5.73 8.99
C ALA A 74 5.73 5.68 8.61
N VAL A 75 5.45 5.04 7.49
CA VAL A 75 4.08 4.70 7.06
C VAL A 75 3.86 3.22 7.36
N MET A 76 2.77 2.93 8.06
CA MET A 76 2.25 1.59 8.28
C MET A 76 1.23 1.27 7.19
N LEU A 77 1.36 0.09 6.59
CA LEU A 77 0.46 -0.45 5.56
C LEU A 77 -0.22 -1.68 6.14
N HIS A 78 -1.52 -1.61 6.35
CA HIS A 78 -2.33 -2.74 6.78
C HIS A 78 -3.12 -3.26 5.59
N THR A 79 -2.84 -4.48 5.16
CA THR A 79 -3.55 -5.18 4.07
C THR A 79 -4.21 -6.44 4.61
N ARG A 80 -4.96 -7.14 3.75
CA ARG A 80 -5.55 -8.45 4.12
C ARG A 80 -4.52 -9.55 4.39
N VAL A 81 -3.33 -9.47 3.81
CA VAL A 81 -2.30 -10.52 3.93
C VAL A 81 -1.26 -10.22 5.00
N GLY A 82 -1.20 -8.99 5.50
CA GLY A 82 -0.27 -8.65 6.56
C GLY A 82 -0.23 -7.16 6.88
N SER A 83 0.60 -6.84 7.86
CA SER A 83 0.94 -5.46 8.19
C SER A 83 2.41 -5.23 7.89
N TYR A 84 2.72 -4.07 7.31
CA TYR A 84 4.06 -3.71 6.87
C TYR A 84 4.37 -2.27 7.27
N ILE A 85 5.64 -1.93 7.27
CA ILE A 85 6.14 -0.60 7.57
C ILE A 85 7.21 -0.19 6.56
N ILE A 86 7.23 1.09 6.22
CA ILE A 86 8.24 1.71 5.36
C ILE A 86 8.69 3.05 5.97
N PRO A 87 10.00 3.36 6.01
CA PRO A 87 10.46 4.68 6.45
C PRO A 87 9.83 5.81 5.62
N LEU A 88 9.42 6.90 6.29
CA LEU A 88 8.72 8.01 5.63
C LEU A 88 9.55 8.59 4.47
N ILE A 89 10.88 8.70 4.64
CA ILE A 89 11.76 9.20 3.59
C ILE A 89 11.73 8.31 2.35
N SER A 90 11.71 6.99 2.52
CA SER A 90 11.62 6.05 1.40
C SER A 90 10.26 6.16 0.72
N PHE A 91 9.18 6.22 1.49
CA PHE A 91 7.83 6.43 0.97
C PHE A 91 7.73 7.73 0.15
N GLN A 92 8.26 8.84 0.66
CA GLN A 92 8.24 10.14 -0.02
C GLN A 92 9.00 10.10 -1.35
N ARG A 93 10.17 9.47 -1.37
CA ARG A 93 10.96 9.34 -2.61
C ARG A 93 10.23 8.53 -3.67
N VAL A 94 9.58 7.43 -3.28
CA VAL A 94 8.76 6.64 -4.20
C VAL A 94 7.53 7.44 -4.65
N ALA A 95 6.81 8.07 -3.73
CA ALA A 95 5.61 8.87 -4.04
C ALA A 95 5.87 10.06 -4.98
N ARG A 96 7.10 10.59 -4.99
CA ARG A 96 7.52 11.67 -5.89
C ARG A 96 8.17 11.18 -7.19
N GLY A 97 8.35 9.87 -7.34
CA GLY A 97 9.09 9.28 -8.46
C GLY A 97 10.62 9.53 -8.42
N GLU A 98 11.16 9.99 -7.29
CA GLU A 98 12.60 10.14 -7.06
C GLU A 98 13.30 8.79 -6.82
N ALA A 99 12.54 7.78 -6.44
CA ALA A 99 12.95 6.38 -6.38
C ALA A 99 11.90 5.51 -7.09
N ILE A 100 12.36 4.51 -7.86
CA ILE A 100 11.46 3.58 -8.57
C ILE A 100 10.69 2.74 -7.56
N SER A 101 11.39 2.23 -6.53
CA SER A 101 10.82 1.38 -5.51
C SER A 101 11.56 1.47 -4.17
N ALA A 102 10.95 0.93 -3.12
CA ALA A 102 11.54 0.75 -1.81
C ALA A 102 10.99 -0.53 -1.13
N PRO A 103 11.80 -1.21 -0.29
CA PRO A 103 11.36 -2.41 0.40
C PRO A 103 10.34 -2.09 1.50
N LEU A 104 9.44 -3.04 1.73
CA LEU A 104 8.52 -3.09 2.86
C LEU A 104 9.06 -4.05 3.91
N PHE A 105 8.94 -3.65 5.17
CA PHE A 105 9.34 -4.48 6.31
C PHE A 105 8.10 -5.03 6.99
N PRO A 106 7.99 -6.35 7.25
CA PRO A 106 6.83 -6.92 7.90
C PRO A 106 6.76 -6.45 9.35
N LEU A 107 5.57 -6.06 9.79
CA LEU A 107 5.24 -5.87 11.19
C LEU A 107 4.75 -7.23 11.72
N LEU A 108 5.55 -7.84 12.60
CA LEU A 108 5.11 -9.03 13.30
C LEU A 108 3.92 -8.66 14.19
N PRO A 109 2.84 -9.47 14.23
CA PRO A 109 1.78 -9.23 15.18
C PRO A 109 2.37 -9.22 16.59
N GLU A 110 2.04 -8.19 17.38
CA GLU A 110 2.33 -8.21 18.80
C GLU A 110 1.63 -9.43 19.37
N VAL A 111 2.40 -10.45 19.74
CA VAL A 111 1.85 -11.64 20.41
C VAL A 111 1.19 -11.10 21.68
N GLY A 112 -0.14 -11.23 21.76
CA GLY A 112 -0.91 -10.78 22.90
C GLY A 112 -0.31 -11.33 24.19
N LEU A 113 0.15 -10.42 25.05
CA LEU A 113 0.45 -10.69 26.45
C LEU A 113 -0.85 -10.71 27.25
#